data_AF-A0A4Y2BPB4-F1
#
_entry.id   AF-A0A4Y2BPB4-F1
#
_cell.length_a   1.000
_cell.length_b   1.000
_cell.length_c   1.000
_cell.angle_alpha   90.00
_cell.angle_beta   90.00
_cell.angle_gamma   90.00
#
_symmetry.space_group_name_H-M   'P 1'
#
loop_
_entity.id
_entity.type
_entity.pdbx_description
1 polymer ?
#
loop_
_entity_poly.entity_id
_entity_poly.type
_entity_poly.pdbx_seq_one_letter_code
_entity_poly.pdbx_strand_id
1 'polypeptide(L)'
;MVTEGIVADDWRCPKLSRVVHNVNTARKCDKFTDVTFVVGPDGDACTIKAHRVVLGTANDELAKLVSGFENSVRIRIPDVSPKGFKNLIRFLYDIDVKFSDLSRVRETHLVAEKFKVYKLKLATENYLNQAVKYEPILEMLQIAIEFNMPKLQLKCIDIISTKYQDVLKSEEIISAPFEVVAAVLSVRPCHGEDCQYQALLAIGKWKKKHETDRTNFAYLLNCVDFTRVRMEDFNVFIDENEELLSNVDIRAFRKCILSKEIGDAPEWYQSSENVLDEKDYNTNTEEAAEKDNLERNFTQHMELQKSKVVKALDEEMRYIDKFMTEIADKALDLHKSSVNETVRAILDYFSDLIKEAVETAVESFEDDLNYQVRTEGEKTEKKFADGEKIY
;
A
#
# COMPACT_ATOMS: atom_id res chain seq x y z
N MET A 1 -27.68 46.02 35.17
CA MET A 1 -27.37 46.66 33.87
C MET A 1 -26.74 45.57 33.01
N VAL A 2 -27.55 44.66 32.47
CA VAL A 2 -28.01 44.67 31.06
C VAL A 2 -26.90 45.05 30.09
N THR A 3 -26.21 44.04 29.57
CA THR A 3 -25.75 44.01 28.17
C THR A 3 -26.07 42.62 27.62
N GLU A 4 -27.37 42.35 27.43
CA GLU A 4 -27.84 41.35 26.47
C GLU A 4 -27.55 41.89 25.07
N GLY A 5 -26.35 41.59 24.57
CA GLY A 5 -26.10 41.54 23.14
C GLY A 5 -26.52 40.15 22.67
N ILE A 6 -27.77 40.03 22.24
CA ILE A 6 -28.31 38.85 21.55
C ILE A 6 -27.37 38.52 20.39
N VAL A 7 -26.47 37.55 20.56
CA VAL A 7 -25.91 36.82 19.43
C VAL A 7 -27.06 35.96 18.95
N ALA A 8 -27.77 36.49 17.96
CA ALA A 8 -28.85 35.81 17.30
C ALA A 8 -28.39 34.39 16.94
N ASP A 9 -29.19 33.42 17.36
CA ASP A 9 -29.15 32.04 16.92
C ASP A 9 -29.23 32.04 15.38
N ASP A 10 -28.07 32.10 14.72
CA ASP A 10 -28.01 32.06 13.28
C ASP A 10 -28.36 30.63 12.87
N TRP A 11 -29.62 30.45 12.49
CA TRP A 11 -30.15 29.21 11.94
C TRP A 11 -29.17 28.59 10.92
N ARG A 12 -28.32 29.36 10.22
CA ARG A 12 -27.36 28.92 9.18
C ARG A 12 -26.23 27.98 9.64
N CYS A 13 -25.87 27.90 10.92
CA CYS A 13 -24.63 27.23 11.35
C CYS A 13 -24.71 25.71 11.64
N PRO A 14 -25.84 25.10 12.07
CA PRO A 14 -25.94 23.63 12.19
C PRO A 14 -26.22 22.89 10.87
N LYS A 15 -26.10 23.57 9.71
CA LYS A 15 -26.81 23.21 8.47
C LYS A 15 -25.98 22.59 7.34
N LEU A 16 -24.65 22.60 7.39
CA LEU A 16 -23.85 22.15 6.24
C LEU A 16 -24.10 20.66 5.94
N SER A 17 -24.14 19.83 6.98
CA SER A 17 -24.52 18.40 6.87
C SER A 17 -25.90 18.21 6.26
N ARG A 18 -26.88 19.07 6.59
CA ARG A 18 -28.22 19.05 6.02
C ARG A 18 -28.24 19.47 4.56
N VAL A 19 -27.44 20.47 4.16
CA VAL A 19 -27.29 20.88 2.76
C VAL A 19 -26.67 19.74 1.96
N VAL A 20 -25.57 19.17 2.43
CA VAL A 20 -24.90 18.01 1.82
C VAL A 20 -25.87 16.83 1.67
N HIS A 21 -26.62 16.52 2.72
CA HIS A 21 -27.65 15.47 2.70
C HIS A 21 -28.76 15.75 1.68
N ASN A 22 -29.27 16.98 1.62
CA ASN A 22 -30.32 17.37 0.67
C ASN A 22 -29.81 17.30 -0.78
N VAL A 23 -28.58 17.75 -1.02
CA VAL A 23 -27.92 17.69 -2.33
C VAL A 23 -27.67 16.24 -2.76
N ASN A 24 -27.26 15.36 -1.84
CA ASN A 24 -27.15 13.91 -2.11
C ASN A 24 -28.52 13.26 -2.37
N THR A 25 -29.55 13.67 -1.63
CA THR A 25 -30.93 13.21 -1.86
C THR A 25 -31.45 13.65 -3.22
N ALA A 26 -31.21 14.91 -3.61
CA ALA A 26 -31.54 15.41 -4.93
C ALA A 26 -30.85 14.57 -6.02
N ARG A 27 -29.55 14.25 -5.85
CA ARG A 27 -28.80 13.38 -6.76
C ARG A 27 -29.42 11.99 -6.87
N LYS A 28 -29.79 11.36 -5.75
CA LYS A 28 -30.41 10.02 -5.72
C LYS A 28 -31.78 9.99 -6.42
N CYS A 29 -32.48 11.12 -6.45
CA CYS A 29 -33.75 11.30 -7.14
C CYS A 29 -33.61 11.95 -8.54
N ASP A 30 -32.39 12.04 -9.07
CA ASP A 30 -32.06 12.69 -10.35
C ASP A 30 -32.49 14.16 -10.47
N LYS A 31 -32.85 14.82 -9.36
CA LYS A 31 -33.30 16.22 -9.34
C LYS A 31 -32.11 17.15 -9.51
N PHE A 32 -32.24 18.12 -10.41
CA PHE A 32 -31.22 19.16 -10.70
C PHE A 32 -29.87 18.61 -11.19
N THR A 33 -29.80 17.34 -11.55
CA THR A 33 -28.61 16.76 -12.17
C THR A 33 -28.41 17.35 -13.58
N ASP A 34 -27.22 17.84 -13.83
CA ASP A 34 -26.82 18.57 -15.05
C ASP A 34 -25.63 17.88 -15.77
N VAL A 35 -25.20 16.72 -15.28
CA VAL A 35 -24.24 15.84 -15.95
C VAL A 35 -24.63 14.37 -15.78
N THR A 36 -24.42 13.59 -16.83
CA THR A 36 -24.65 12.14 -16.89
C THR A 36 -23.39 11.44 -17.36
N PHE A 37 -22.83 10.55 -16.54
CA PHE A 37 -21.69 9.71 -16.90
C PHE A 37 -22.15 8.36 -17.42
N VAL A 38 -21.50 7.86 -18.47
CA VAL A 38 -21.61 6.48 -18.96
C VAL A 38 -20.28 5.80 -18.69
N VAL A 39 -20.20 5.03 -17.61
CA VAL A 39 -18.96 4.51 -17.02
C VAL A 39 -18.85 3.00 -17.19
N GLY A 40 -17.66 2.48 -17.50
CA GLY A 40 -17.40 1.05 -17.68
C GLY A 40 -17.27 0.66 -19.15
N PRO A 41 -16.77 -0.55 -19.50
CA PRO A 41 -16.56 -0.97 -20.89
C PRO A 41 -17.89 -1.12 -21.66
N ASP A 42 -17.81 -1.17 -22.99
CA ASP A 42 -19.00 -1.37 -23.82
C ASP A 42 -19.63 -2.74 -23.50
N GLY A 43 -20.92 -2.74 -23.17
CA GLY A 43 -21.67 -3.93 -22.72
C GLY A 43 -21.89 -4.02 -21.21
N ASP A 44 -21.04 -3.40 -20.38
CA ASP A 44 -21.20 -3.34 -18.90
C ASP A 44 -21.20 -1.89 -18.38
N ALA A 45 -21.58 -0.95 -19.26
CA ALA A 45 -21.58 0.47 -18.93
C ALA A 45 -22.78 0.83 -18.04
N CYS A 46 -22.52 1.54 -16.94
CA CYS A 46 -23.54 2.08 -16.05
C CYS A 46 -23.70 3.59 -16.25
N THR A 47 -24.96 4.04 -16.19
CA THR A 47 -25.28 5.48 -16.22
C THR A 47 -25.33 6.04 -14.80
N ILE A 48 -24.58 7.11 -14.55
CA ILE A 48 -24.50 7.77 -13.24
C ILE A 48 -24.74 9.27 -13.41
N LYS A 49 -25.81 9.80 -12.80
CA LYS A 49 -26.11 11.23 -12.81
C LYS A 49 -25.53 11.95 -11.59
N ALA A 50 -25.08 13.18 -11.79
CA ALA A 50 -24.49 14.01 -10.74
C ALA A 50 -24.72 15.51 -11.02
N HIS A 51 -24.20 16.35 -10.12
CA HIS A 51 -24.22 17.79 -10.25
C HIS A 51 -22.81 18.29 -10.58
N ARG A 52 -22.67 19.05 -11.67
CA ARG A 52 -21.39 19.63 -12.12
C ARG A 52 -20.77 20.50 -11.06
N VAL A 53 -21.59 21.29 -10.35
CA VAL A 53 -21.11 22.16 -9.27
C VAL A 53 -20.38 21.37 -8.18
N VAL A 54 -20.91 20.21 -7.77
CA VAL A 54 -20.28 19.39 -6.72
C VAL A 54 -18.95 18.80 -7.21
N LEU A 55 -18.92 18.32 -8.45
CA LEU A 55 -17.71 17.74 -9.07
C LEU A 55 -16.64 18.81 -9.30
N GLY A 56 -17.02 19.95 -9.87
CA GLY A 56 -16.09 21.03 -10.21
C GLY A 56 -15.53 21.76 -8.99
N THR A 57 -16.21 21.71 -7.84
CA THR A 57 -15.65 22.24 -6.59
C THR A 57 -14.80 21.21 -5.83
N ALA A 58 -14.80 19.94 -6.23
CA ALA A 58 -14.11 18.88 -5.50
C ALA A 58 -12.60 18.90 -5.73
N ASN A 59 -12.18 18.95 -7.01
CA ASN A 59 -10.79 19.14 -7.43
C ASN A 59 -10.72 19.52 -8.93
N ASP A 60 -9.52 19.88 -9.39
CA ASP A 60 -9.26 20.33 -10.76
C ASP A 60 -9.49 19.25 -11.81
N GLU A 61 -9.16 17.98 -11.52
CA GLU A 61 -9.38 16.86 -12.44
C GLU A 61 -10.86 16.67 -12.76
N LEU A 62 -11.70 16.71 -11.73
CA LEU A 62 -13.16 16.62 -11.87
C LEU A 62 -13.76 17.89 -12.45
N ALA A 63 -13.19 19.07 -12.15
CA ALA A 63 -13.57 20.33 -12.78
C ALA A 63 -13.32 20.29 -14.28
N LYS A 64 -12.13 19.87 -14.72
CA LYS A 64 -11.77 19.69 -16.13
C LYS A 64 -12.75 18.74 -16.82
N LEU A 65 -13.08 17.61 -16.16
CA LEU A 65 -14.02 16.62 -16.68
C LEU A 65 -15.40 17.21 -17.00
N VAL A 66 -15.89 18.16 -16.21
CA VAL A 66 -17.23 18.77 -16.38
C VAL A 66 -17.22 20.18 -16.98
N SER A 67 -16.03 20.75 -17.23
CA SER A 67 -15.84 22.07 -17.82
C SER A 67 -16.06 22.07 -19.33
N GLY A 68 -16.36 23.24 -19.92
CA GLY A 68 -16.45 23.39 -21.38
C GLY A 68 -17.79 22.98 -22.02
N PHE A 69 -18.82 22.72 -21.22
CA PHE A 69 -20.14 22.35 -21.72
C PHE A 69 -21.25 23.31 -21.28
N GLU A 70 -22.11 23.71 -22.22
CA GLU A 70 -23.19 24.69 -22.00
C GLU A 70 -24.52 24.07 -21.55
N ASN A 71 -24.80 22.81 -21.90
CA ASN A 71 -26.07 22.11 -21.61
C ASN A 71 -25.86 20.80 -20.83
N SER A 72 -26.93 20.05 -20.50
CA SER A 72 -26.83 18.76 -19.84
C SER A 72 -26.00 17.77 -20.68
N VAL A 73 -24.87 17.30 -20.13
CA VAL A 73 -23.87 16.55 -20.92
C VAL A 73 -23.83 15.09 -20.54
N ARG A 74 -23.72 14.24 -21.57
CA ARG A 74 -23.35 12.83 -21.44
C ARG A 74 -21.84 12.68 -21.64
N ILE A 75 -21.14 12.22 -20.61
CA ILE A 75 -19.68 12.01 -20.61
C ILE A 75 -19.41 10.50 -20.57
N ARG A 76 -18.64 10.00 -21.54
CA ARG A 76 -18.27 8.58 -21.63
C ARG A 76 -16.92 8.34 -20.93
N ILE A 77 -16.86 7.36 -20.03
CA ILE A 77 -15.66 6.94 -19.30
C ILE A 77 -15.52 5.41 -19.40
N PRO A 78 -14.91 4.87 -20.48
CA PRO A 78 -14.89 3.43 -20.74
C PRO A 78 -13.92 2.64 -19.87
N ASP A 79 -12.89 3.30 -19.36
CA ASP A 79 -11.72 2.72 -18.71
C ASP A 79 -11.80 2.76 -17.17
N VAL A 80 -13.00 2.88 -16.61
CA VAL A 80 -13.23 2.99 -15.18
C VAL A 80 -14.33 2.03 -14.75
N SER A 81 -14.12 1.32 -13.63
CA SER A 81 -15.18 0.49 -13.05
C SER A 81 -16.41 1.33 -12.65
N PRO A 82 -17.62 0.91 -13.04
CA PRO A 82 -18.87 1.48 -12.53
C PRO A 82 -18.95 1.55 -11.01
N LYS A 83 -18.51 0.50 -10.29
CA LYS A 83 -18.65 0.44 -8.83
C LYS A 83 -17.69 1.42 -8.17
N GLY A 84 -16.43 1.47 -8.63
CA GLY A 84 -15.43 2.43 -8.16
C GLY A 84 -15.87 3.88 -8.38
N PHE A 85 -16.38 4.20 -9.57
CA PHE A 85 -16.89 5.54 -9.87
C PHE A 85 -18.13 5.90 -9.04
N LYS A 86 -19.04 4.94 -8.81
CA LYS A 86 -20.19 5.16 -7.93
C LYS A 86 -19.76 5.46 -6.50
N ASN A 87 -18.71 4.80 -6.01
CA ASN A 87 -18.14 5.08 -4.69
C ASN A 87 -17.46 6.46 -4.65
N LEU A 88 -16.75 6.86 -5.71
CA LEU A 88 -16.24 8.22 -5.85
C LEU A 88 -17.38 9.26 -5.75
N ILE A 89 -18.44 9.11 -6.56
CA ILE A 89 -19.59 10.01 -6.50
C ILE A 89 -20.24 9.98 -5.12
N ARG A 90 -20.36 8.82 -4.48
CA ARG A 90 -20.88 8.74 -3.11
C ARG A 90 -20.00 9.53 -2.13
N PHE A 91 -18.69 9.35 -2.20
CA PHE A 91 -17.72 10.02 -1.35
C PHE A 91 -17.83 11.55 -1.44
N LEU A 92 -17.95 12.09 -2.67
CA LEU A 92 -18.08 13.53 -2.88
C LEU A 92 -19.35 14.13 -2.24
N TYR A 93 -20.37 13.31 -1.99
CA TYR A 93 -21.66 13.76 -1.44
C TYR A 93 -21.92 13.35 0.01
N ASP A 94 -21.18 12.39 0.56
CA ASP A 94 -21.45 11.83 1.90
C ASP A 94 -20.19 11.72 2.76
N ILE A 95 -18.99 11.95 2.18
CA ILE A 95 -17.64 11.82 2.78
C ILE A 95 -17.32 10.41 3.33
N ASP A 96 -18.33 9.58 3.57
CA ASP A 96 -18.23 8.21 4.04
C ASP A 96 -18.53 7.20 2.91
N VAL A 97 -17.61 6.26 2.73
CA VAL A 97 -17.76 5.12 1.85
C VAL A 97 -17.56 3.85 2.66
N LYS A 98 -18.60 3.03 2.69
CA LYS A 98 -18.54 1.69 3.29
C LYS A 98 -18.12 0.69 2.24
N PHE A 99 -17.04 -0.01 2.53
CA PHE A 99 -16.55 -1.12 1.72
C PHE A 99 -17.10 -2.44 2.25
N SER A 100 -17.45 -3.34 1.33
CA SER A 100 -18.03 -4.66 1.64
C SER A 100 -17.14 -5.83 1.27
N ASP A 101 -16.19 -5.61 0.38
CA ASP A 101 -15.35 -6.63 -0.24
C ASP A 101 -14.10 -5.98 -0.87
N LEU A 102 -13.04 -6.77 -1.02
CA LEU A 102 -11.75 -6.32 -1.58
C LEU A 102 -11.87 -5.81 -3.02
N SER A 103 -12.67 -6.46 -3.86
CA SER A 103 -12.88 -6.05 -5.25
C SER A 103 -13.39 -4.61 -5.33
N ARG A 104 -14.40 -4.22 -4.55
CA ARG A 104 -14.91 -2.85 -4.52
C ARG A 104 -13.89 -1.86 -4.00
N VAL A 105 -13.10 -2.21 -2.99
CA VAL A 105 -12.06 -1.32 -2.45
C VAL A 105 -11.00 -1.08 -3.51
N ARG A 106 -10.51 -2.15 -4.14
CA ARG A 106 -9.52 -2.13 -5.22
C ARG A 106 -9.98 -1.27 -6.39
N GLU A 107 -11.20 -1.50 -6.88
CA GLU A 107 -11.80 -0.68 -7.94
C GLU A 107 -11.95 0.79 -7.52
N THR A 108 -12.30 1.06 -6.26
CA THR A 108 -12.43 2.44 -5.76
C THR A 108 -11.08 3.13 -5.63
N HIS A 109 -10.03 2.41 -5.21
CA HIS A 109 -8.66 2.92 -5.09
C HIS A 109 -8.14 3.42 -6.44
N LEU A 110 -8.29 2.60 -7.49
CA LEU A 110 -7.92 2.96 -8.88
C LEU A 110 -8.64 4.22 -9.36
N VAL A 111 -9.94 4.34 -9.05
CA VAL A 111 -10.72 5.54 -9.39
C VAL A 111 -10.24 6.77 -8.61
N ALA A 112 -9.99 6.60 -7.31
CA ALA A 112 -9.52 7.69 -6.47
C ALA A 112 -8.16 8.22 -6.94
N GLU A 113 -7.25 7.33 -7.35
CA GLU A 113 -5.96 7.69 -7.93
C GLU A 113 -6.12 8.41 -9.28
N LYS A 114 -6.91 7.86 -10.20
CA LYS A 114 -7.14 8.45 -11.52
C LYS A 114 -7.69 9.88 -11.45
N PHE A 115 -8.66 10.13 -10.57
CA PHE A 115 -9.29 11.44 -10.40
C PHE A 115 -8.67 12.28 -9.27
N LYS A 116 -7.51 11.86 -8.74
CA LYS A 116 -6.74 12.55 -7.69
C LYS A 116 -7.58 12.95 -6.48
N VAL A 117 -8.44 12.05 -6.01
CA VAL A 117 -9.23 12.23 -4.79
C VAL A 117 -8.48 11.58 -3.63
N TYR A 118 -7.43 12.27 -3.16
CA TYR A 118 -6.51 11.75 -2.13
C TYR A 118 -7.20 11.28 -0.86
N LYS A 119 -8.23 12.00 -0.38
CA LYS A 119 -8.98 11.59 0.82
C LYS A 119 -9.72 10.26 0.64
N LEU A 120 -10.21 9.96 -0.57
CA LEU A 120 -10.82 8.67 -0.87
C LEU A 120 -9.76 7.57 -1.00
N LYS A 121 -8.61 7.88 -1.61
CA LYS A 121 -7.45 6.98 -1.68
C LYS A 121 -7.02 6.56 -0.27
N LEU A 122 -6.81 7.53 0.63
CA LEU A 122 -6.49 7.28 2.04
C LEU A 122 -7.58 6.47 2.77
N ALA A 123 -8.87 6.73 2.48
CA ALA A 123 -9.95 5.95 3.06
C ALA A 123 -9.90 4.47 2.63
N THR A 124 -9.55 4.19 1.37
CA THR A 124 -9.35 2.80 0.89
C THR A 124 -8.14 2.15 1.56
N GLU A 125 -7.01 2.86 1.67
CA GLU A 125 -5.79 2.37 2.34
C GLU A 125 -6.03 2.06 3.82
N ASN A 126 -6.75 2.93 4.52
CA ASN A 126 -7.12 2.74 5.92
C ASN A 126 -8.01 1.52 6.11
N TYR A 127 -9.00 1.33 5.22
CA TYR A 127 -9.83 0.13 5.25
C TYR A 127 -9.00 -1.14 5.06
N LEU A 128 -8.13 -1.20 4.04
CA LEU A 128 -7.28 -2.37 3.78
C LEU A 128 -6.39 -2.71 4.99
N ASN A 129 -5.81 -1.68 5.61
CA ASN A 129 -4.99 -1.83 6.82
C ASN A 129 -5.75 -2.39 8.03
N GLN A 130 -7.06 -2.14 8.13
CA GLN A 130 -7.92 -2.67 9.20
C GLN A 130 -8.46 -4.05 8.86
N ALA A 131 -8.74 -4.32 7.58
CA ALA A 131 -9.35 -5.55 7.10
C ALA A 131 -8.36 -6.72 6.95
N VAL A 132 -7.05 -6.46 6.95
CA VAL A 132 -5.97 -7.46 6.76
C VAL A 132 -6.10 -8.73 7.60
N LYS A 133 -6.72 -8.66 8.79
CA LYS A 133 -6.89 -9.82 9.68
C LYS A 133 -8.04 -10.75 9.31
N TYR A 134 -9.00 -10.28 8.50
CA TYR A 134 -10.26 -10.97 8.23
C TYR A 134 -10.42 -11.33 6.75
N GLU A 135 -9.68 -10.66 5.87
CA GLU A 135 -9.72 -10.86 4.42
C GLU A 135 -8.70 -11.91 3.96
N PRO A 136 -8.88 -12.52 2.77
CA PRO A 136 -7.91 -13.47 2.20
C PRO A 136 -6.52 -12.86 2.07
N ILE A 137 -5.53 -13.44 2.77
CA ILE A 137 -4.23 -12.79 2.97
C ILE A 137 -3.41 -12.64 1.68
N LEU A 138 -3.50 -13.61 0.77
CA LEU A 138 -2.79 -13.57 -0.51
C LEU A 138 -3.40 -12.54 -1.47
N GLU A 139 -4.73 -12.39 -1.48
CA GLU A 139 -5.40 -11.33 -2.25
C GLU A 139 -5.06 -9.95 -1.66
N MET A 140 -5.01 -9.82 -0.34
CA MET A 140 -4.56 -8.59 0.33
C MET A 140 -3.11 -8.24 -0.01
N LEU A 141 -2.21 -9.23 -0.02
CA LEU A 141 -0.82 -9.05 -0.43
C LEU A 141 -0.72 -8.61 -1.90
N GLN A 142 -1.52 -9.22 -2.77
CA GLN A 142 -1.60 -8.81 -4.18
C GLN A 142 -1.97 -7.34 -4.32
N ILE A 143 -3.03 -6.90 -3.62
CA ILE A 143 -3.46 -5.50 -3.61
C ILE A 143 -2.35 -4.59 -3.08
N ALA A 144 -1.67 -5.01 -2.01
CA ALA A 144 -0.59 -4.22 -1.42
C ALA A 144 0.59 -4.01 -2.38
N ILE A 145 0.95 -5.05 -3.15
CA ILE A 145 2.01 -4.97 -4.17
C ILE A 145 1.55 -4.09 -5.33
N GLU A 146 0.36 -4.34 -5.87
CA GLU A 146 -0.18 -3.61 -7.03
C GLU A 146 -0.27 -2.10 -6.78
N PHE A 147 -0.66 -1.70 -5.58
CA PHE A 147 -0.82 -0.30 -5.20
C PHE A 147 0.40 0.30 -4.48
N ASN A 148 1.52 -0.43 -4.41
CA ASN A 148 2.74 0.00 -3.74
C ASN A 148 2.48 0.48 -2.29
N MET A 149 1.81 -0.34 -1.49
CA MET A 149 1.46 -0.07 -0.09
C MET A 149 2.39 -0.83 0.88
N PRO A 150 3.62 -0.33 1.15
CA PRO A 150 4.63 -1.08 1.91
C PRO A 150 4.17 -1.43 3.33
N LYS A 151 3.45 -0.53 4.01
CA LYS A 151 2.92 -0.78 5.36
C LYS A 151 1.92 -1.94 5.39
N LEU A 152 1.10 -2.08 4.35
CA LEU A 152 0.15 -3.19 4.23
C LEU A 152 0.88 -4.47 3.83
N GLN A 153 1.84 -4.38 2.91
CA GLN A 153 2.66 -5.51 2.49
C GLN A 153 3.39 -6.15 3.68
N LEU A 154 4.02 -5.35 4.55
CA LEU A 154 4.68 -5.84 5.76
C LEU A 154 3.71 -6.58 6.68
N LYS A 155 2.53 -6.01 6.95
CA LYS A 155 1.49 -6.69 7.75
C LYS A 155 1.04 -8.01 7.13
N CYS A 156 0.90 -8.06 5.81
CA CYS A 156 0.56 -9.29 5.09
C CYS A 156 1.65 -10.34 5.27
N ILE A 157 2.91 -9.94 5.07
CA ILE A 157 4.08 -10.80 5.24
C ILE A 157 4.19 -11.33 6.68
N ASP A 158 3.96 -10.49 7.70
CA ASP A 158 3.97 -10.91 9.10
C ASP A 158 2.92 -12.00 9.35
N ILE A 159 1.70 -11.85 8.84
CA ILE A 159 0.65 -12.87 8.99
C ILE A 159 1.02 -14.15 8.23
N ILE A 160 1.53 -14.02 7.00
CA ILE A 160 1.98 -15.15 6.19
C ILE A 160 3.10 -15.91 6.90
N SER A 161 4.04 -15.22 7.54
CA SER A 161 5.15 -15.83 8.26
C SER A 161 4.68 -16.78 9.38
N THR A 162 3.58 -16.43 10.06
CA THR A 162 3.00 -17.25 11.14
C THR A 162 2.27 -18.50 10.63
N LYS A 163 1.84 -18.51 9.37
CA LYS A 163 1.07 -19.61 8.75
C LYS A 163 1.75 -20.13 7.49
N TYR A 164 3.07 -20.01 7.43
CA TYR A 164 3.80 -20.10 6.18
C TYR A 164 3.65 -21.46 5.48
N GLN A 165 3.77 -22.55 6.24
CA GLN A 165 3.59 -23.90 5.70
C GLN A 165 2.17 -24.14 5.17
N ASP A 166 1.15 -23.59 5.82
CA ASP A 166 -0.24 -23.72 5.37
C ASP A 166 -0.45 -22.96 4.06
N VAL A 167 0.15 -21.77 3.94
CA VAL A 167 0.12 -20.97 2.71
C VAL A 167 0.80 -21.71 1.56
N LEU A 168 1.96 -22.34 1.78
CA LEU A 168 2.65 -23.12 0.74
C LEU A 168 1.86 -24.33 0.25
N LYS A 169 1.04 -24.94 1.12
CA LYS A 169 0.19 -26.10 0.78
C LYS A 169 -1.14 -25.71 0.13
N SER A 170 -1.49 -24.43 0.18
CA SER A 170 -2.79 -23.91 -0.26
C SER A 170 -2.95 -23.94 -1.80
N GLU A 171 -4.18 -23.98 -2.31
CA GLU A 171 -4.44 -23.85 -3.75
C GLU A 171 -4.41 -22.38 -4.20
N GLU A 172 -4.51 -21.48 -3.23
CA GLU A 172 -4.50 -20.04 -3.39
C GLU A 172 -3.13 -19.56 -3.87
N ILE A 173 -2.02 -20.07 -3.31
CA ILE A 173 -0.66 -19.73 -3.78
C ILE A 173 -0.40 -20.22 -5.21
N ILE A 174 -0.95 -21.38 -5.58
CA ILE A 174 -0.84 -21.94 -6.94
C ILE A 174 -1.58 -21.06 -7.94
N SER A 175 -2.65 -20.39 -7.52
CA SER A 175 -3.46 -19.50 -8.36
C SER A 175 -2.98 -18.04 -8.36
N ALA A 176 -2.08 -17.69 -7.45
CA ALA A 176 -1.59 -16.32 -7.26
C ALA A 176 -0.68 -15.86 -8.42
N PRO A 177 -0.58 -14.54 -8.68
CA PRO A 177 0.36 -14.00 -9.66
C PRO A 177 1.81 -14.14 -9.19
N PHE A 178 2.76 -14.05 -10.13
CA PHE A 178 4.19 -14.24 -9.89
C PHE A 178 4.71 -13.37 -8.73
N GLU A 179 4.33 -12.10 -8.68
CA GLU A 179 4.83 -11.14 -7.68
C GLU A 179 4.42 -11.55 -6.26
N VAL A 180 3.24 -12.14 -6.11
CA VAL A 180 2.74 -12.63 -4.81
C VAL A 180 3.50 -13.89 -4.41
N VAL A 181 3.69 -14.84 -5.34
CA VAL A 181 4.44 -16.07 -5.06
C VAL A 181 5.89 -15.76 -4.72
N ALA A 182 6.53 -14.87 -5.48
CA ALA A 182 7.86 -14.36 -5.22
C ALA A 182 7.95 -13.72 -3.83
N ALA A 183 7.01 -12.85 -3.47
CA ALA A 183 6.98 -12.19 -2.16
C ALA A 183 6.80 -13.19 -1.02
N VAL A 184 5.92 -14.19 -1.17
CA VAL A 184 5.72 -15.26 -0.19
C VAL A 184 6.99 -16.09 -0.03
N LEU A 185 7.57 -16.58 -1.12
CA LEU A 185 8.78 -17.41 -1.08
C LEU A 185 10.00 -16.67 -0.54
N SER A 186 10.04 -15.34 -0.68
CA SER A 186 11.11 -14.50 -0.14
C SER A 186 10.99 -14.26 1.37
N VAL A 187 9.86 -14.61 2.01
CA VAL A 187 9.75 -14.50 3.46
C VAL A 187 10.70 -15.53 4.07
N ARG A 188 11.58 -15.08 4.98
CA ARG A 188 12.62 -15.91 5.60
C ARG A 188 12.27 -16.52 7.00
N PRO A 189 11.05 -16.97 7.33
CA PRO A 189 10.80 -17.49 8.67
C PRO A 189 10.98 -19.01 8.73
N CYS A 190 11.29 -19.71 7.62
CA CYS A 190 11.34 -21.17 7.61
C CYS A 190 12.69 -21.74 7.15
N HIS A 191 13.47 -22.11 8.15
CA HIS A 191 14.77 -22.74 8.04
C HIS A 191 14.71 -24.27 8.07
N GLY A 192 13.51 -24.86 8.21
CA GLY A 192 13.31 -26.30 8.31
C GLY A 192 13.24 -27.01 6.95
N GLU A 193 13.79 -28.22 6.88
CA GLU A 193 13.84 -29.06 5.67
C GLU A 193 12.46 -29.27 5.05
N ASP A 194 11.44 -29.57 5.86
CA ASP A 194 10.07 -29.77 5.39
C ASP A 194 9.52 -28.52 4.70
N CYS A 195 9.88 -27.32 5.15
CA CYS A 195 9.40 -26.09 4.55
C CYS A 195 10.00 -25.84 3.17
N GLN A 196 11.30 -26.10 3.02
CA GLN A 196 12.01 -25.96 1.74
C GLN A 196 11.45 -26.93 0.70
N TYR A 197 11.12 -28.15 1.13
CA TYR A 197 10.42 -29.09 0.26
C TYR A 197 9.01 -28.61 -0.12
N GLN A 198 8.22 -28.10 0.82
CA GLN A 198 6.90 -27.54 0.49
C GLN A 198 6.98 -26.35 -0.48
N ALA A 199 8.00 -25.49 -0.32
CA ALA A 199 8.25 -24.38 -1.24
C ALA A 199 8.55 -24.89 -2.65
N LEU A 200 9.41 -25.90 -2.77
CA LEU A 200 9.73 -26.55 -4.05
C LEU A 200 8.48 -27.16 -4.71
N LEU A 201 7.65 -27.88 -3.95
CA LEU A 201 6.38 -28.42 -4.43
C LEU A 201 5.42 -27.32 -4.92
N ALA A 202 5.29 -26.23 -4.16
CA ALA A 202 4.44 -25.10 -4.53
C ALA A 202 4.90 -24.47 -5.85
N ILE A 203 6.21 -24.27 -6.03
CA ILE A 203 6.81 -23.75 -7.27
C ILE A 203 6.52 -24.68 -8.45
N GLY A 204 6.70 -26.00 -8.29
CA GLY A 204 6.42 -26.96 -9.35
C GLY A 204 4.95 -26.95 -9.79
N LYS A 205 4.03 -26.96 -8.82
CA LYS A 205 2.58 -26.86 -9.09
C LYS A 205 2.20 -25.55 -9.76
N TRP A 206 2.75 -24.43 -9.28
CA TRP A 206 2.51 -23.11 -9.85
C TRP A 206 3.01 -23.04 -11.31
N LYS A 207 4.22 -23.54 -11.58
CA LYS A 207 4.81 -23.56 -12.93
C LYS A 207 4.03 -24.43 -13.92
N LYS A 208 3.39 -25.52 -13.47
CA LYS A 208 2.51 -26.35 -14.31
C LYS A 208 1.22 -25.62 -14.70
N LYS A 209 0.72 -24.72 -13.83
CA LYS A 209 -0.52 -23.96 -14.07
C LYS A 209 -0.29 -22.69 -14.88
N HIS A 210 0.88 -22.06 -14.74
CA HIS A 210 1.18 -20.76 -15.35
C HIS A 210 2.28 -20.87 -16.41
N GLU A 211 2.04 -20.28 -17.58
CA GLU A 211 3.09 -20.04 -18.54
C GLU A 211 4.03 -18.96 -17.98
N THR A 212 5.32 -19.25 -17.90
CA THR A 212 6.31 -18.38 -17.26
C THR A 212 7.64 -18.59 -17.93
N ASP A 213 8.38 -17.50 -18.12
CA ASP A 213 9.72 -17.53 -18.69
C ASP A 213 10.72 -18.25 -17.77
N ARG A 214 11.87 -18.59 -18.33
CA ARG A 214 12.92 -19.30 -17.59
C ARG A 214 13.50 -18.44 -16.46
N THR A 215 13.52 -17.13 -16.62
CA THR A 215 14.07 -16.15 -15.68
C THR A 215 13.24 -16.04 -14.41
N ASN A 216 11.92 -15.86 -14.52
CA ASN A 216 11.05 -15.79 -13.35
C ASN A 216 10.97 -17.15 -12.65
N PHE A 217 10.96 -18.25 -13.41
CA PHE A 217 11.01 -19.59 -12.81
C PHE A 217 12.32 -19.82 -12.04
N ALA A 218 13.47 -19.43 -12.61
CA ALA A 218 14.76 -19.47 -11.92
C ALA A 218 14.76 -18.60 -10.65
N TYR A 219 14.15 -17.41 -10.70
CA TYR A 219 14.00 -16.56 -9.52
C TYR A 219 13.25 -17.26 -8.39
N LEU A 220 12.12 -17.93 -8.69
CA LEU A 220 11.36 -18.65 -7.66
C LEU A 220 12.19 -19.80 -7.06
N LEU A 221 12.96 -20.52 -7.88
CA LEU A 221 13.84 -21.58 -7.39
C LEU A 221 14.98 -21.04 -6.53
N ASN A 222 15.49 -19.84 -6.80
CA ASN A 222 16.51 -19.19 -5.97
C ASN A 222 15.99 -18.82 -4.57
N CYS A 223 14.66 -18.73 -4.38
CA CYS A 223 14.08 -18.57 -3.05
C CYS A 223 14.10 -19.86 -2.21
N VAL A 224 14.40 -21.02 -2.82
CA VAL A 224 14.51 -22.30 -2.11
C VAL A 224 15.97 -22.56 -1.78
N ASP A 225 16.26 -22.83 -0.52
CA ASP A 225 17.58 -23.27 -0.06
C ASP A 225 17.73 -24.78 -0.30
N PHE A 226 18.32 -25.15 -1.45
CA PHE A 226 18.53 -26.55 -1.81
C PHE A 226 19.51 -27.25 -0.86
N THR A 227 20.36 -26.54 -0.12
CA THR A 227 21.23 -27.19 0.87
C THR A 227 20.42 -27.84 1.99
N ARG A 228 19.19 -27.37 2.24
CA ARG A 228 18.29 -27.88 3.28
C ARG A 228 17.22 -28.84 2.77
N VAL A 229 17.15 -29.10 1.47
CA VAL A 229 16.21 -30.08 0.91
C VAL A 229 16.76 -31.48 1.13
N ARG A 230 15.91 -32.42 1.57
CA ARG A 230 16.28 -33.84 1.69
C ARG A 230 16.42 -34.47 0.32
N MET A 231 17.39 -35.35 0.16
CA MET A 231 17.65 -35.99 -1.14
C MET A 231 16.48 -36.85 -1.62
N GLU A 232 15.80 -37.52 -0.68
CA GLU A 232 14.60 -38.32 -0.94
C GLU A 232 13.47 -37.46 -1.50
N ASP A 233 13.17 -36.35 -0.85
CA ASP A 233 12.14 -35.38 -1.25
C ASP A 233 12.44 -34.76 -2.62
N PHE A 234 13.69 -34.38 -2.88
CA PHE A 234 14.08 -33.84 -4.17
C PHE A 234 13.92 -34.87 -5.30
N ASN A 235 14.24 -36.15 -5.05
CA ASN A 235 14.03 -37.18 -6.06
C ASN A 235 12.54 -37.41 -6.35
N VAL A 236 11.68 -37.43 -5.33
CA VAL A 236 10.22 -37.48 -5.52
C VAL A 236 9.73 -36.28 -6.35
N PHE A 237 10.23 -35.08 -6.06
CA PHE A 237 9.89 -33.89 -6.84
C PHE A 237 10.29 -34.03 -8.32
N ILE A 238 11.50 -34.51 -8.61
CA ILE A 238 11.97 -34.71 -10.00
C ILE A 238 11.14 -35.79 -10.71
N ASP A 239 10.81 -36.89 -10.04
CA ASP A 239 10.00 -37.96 -10.62
C ASP A 239 8.61 -37.47 -11.04
N GLU A 240 8.03 -36.54 -10.28
CA GLU A 240 6.74 -35.91 -10.61
C GLU A 240 6.84 -34.74 -11.61
N ASN A 241 8.04 -34.21 -11.86
CA ASN A 241 8.27 -32.95 -12.57
C ASN A 241 9.50 -32.99 -13.49
N GLU A 242 9.74 -34.11 -14.18
CA GLU A 242 10.96 -34.35 -14.99
C GLU A 242 11.20 -33.26 -16.06
N GLU A 243 10.14 -32.64 -16.55
CA GLU A 243 10.15 -31.59 -17.58
C GLU A 243 10.56 -30.19 -17.08
N LEU A 244 10.59 -29.95 -15.77
CA LEU A 244 10.83 -28.61 -15.21
C LEU A 244 12.30 -28.20 -15.16
N LEU A 245 13.22 -29.15 -15.04
CA LEU A 245 14.66 -28.91 -14.89
C LEU A 245 15.46 -29.72 -15.91
N SER A 246 16.59 -29.18 -16.37
CA SER A 246 17.46 -29.95 -17.27
C SER A 246 18.23 -31.02 -16.51
N ASN A 247 18.63 -32.10 -17.20
CA ASN A 247 19.48 -33.15 -16.61
C ASN A 247 20.80 -32.61 -16.03
N VAL A 248 21.31 -31.49 -16.55
CA VAL A 248 22.50 -30.82 -16.03
C VAL A 248 22.17 -30.15 -14.69
N ASP A 249 21.06 -29.41 -14.62
CA ASP A 249 20.61 -28.73 -13.41
C ASP A 249 20.30 -29.73 -12.29
N ILE A 250 19.60 -30.84 -12.62
CA ILE A 250 19.26 -31.91 -11.66
C ILE A 250 20.53 -32.51 -11.04
N ARG A 251 21.58 -32.75 -11.84
CA ARG A 251 22.84 -33.29 -11.33
C ARG A 251 23.57 -32.30 -10.43
N ALA A 252 23.57 -31.02 -10.78
CA ALA A 252 24.16 -29.97 -9.95
C ALA A 252 23.42 -29.82 -8.62
N PHE A 253 22.08 -29.75 -8.62
CA PHE A 253 21.30 -29.71 -7.37
C PHE A 253 21.49 -30.96 -6.51
N ARG A 254 21.56 -32.16 -7.10
CA ARG A 254 21.91 -33.39 -6.36
C ARG A 254 23.27 -33.28 -5.68
N LYS A 255 24.27 -32.71 -6.36
CA LYS A 255 25.60 -32.48 -5.79
C LYS A 255 25.53 -31.49 -4.63
N CYS A 256 24.88 -30.34 -4.83
CA CYS A 256 24.65 -29.30 -3.81
C CYS A 256 23.94 -29.85 -2.55
N ILE A 257 22.89 -30.67 -2.73
CA ILE A 257 22.15 -31.28 -1.61
C ILE A 257 23.05 -32.23 -0.79
N LEU A 258 23.98 -32.95 -1.45
CA LEU A 258 24.90 -33.89 -0.82
C LEU A 258 26.07 -33.19 -0.12
N SER A 259 26.68 -32.20 -0.78
CA SER A 259 27.82 -31.45 -0.23
C SER A 259 27.40 -30.41 0.80
N LYS A 260 26.13 -29.96 0.75
CA LYS A 260 25.61 -28.82 1.52
C LYS A 260 26.31 -27.51 1.17
N GLU A 261 26.88 -27.42 -0.04
CA GLU A 261 27.60 -26.26 -0.53
C GLU A 261 26.87 -25.64 -1.73
N ILE A 262 26.56 -24.33 -1.64
CA ILE A 262 25.86 -23.60 -2.71
C ILE A 262 26.69 -23.57 -4.01
N GLY A 263 28.03 -23.56 -3.90
CA GLY A 263 28.95 -23.58 -5.04
C GLY A 263 28.86 -24.82 -5.94
N ASP A 264 28.14 -25.86 -5.51
CA ASP A 264 27.87 -27.05 -6.33
C ASP A 264 26.54 -26.98 -7.10
N ALA A 265 25.71 -25.97 -6.85
CA ALA A 265 24.45 -25.73 -7.56
C ALA A 265 24.69 -25.22 -9.00
N PRO A 266 23.68 -25.09 -9.86
CA PRO A 266 23.87 -24.50 -11.19
C PRO A 266 24.41 -23.06 -11.15
N GLU A 267 25.21 -22.64 -12.15
CA GLU A 267 25.80 -21.28 -12.21
C GLU A 267 24.76 -20.16 -12.10
N TRP A 268 23.58 -20.35 -12.71
CA TRP A 268 22.48 -19.37 -12.65
C TRP A 268 21.83 -19.27 -11.26
N TYR A 269 21.94 -20.32 -10.45
CA TYR A 269 21.49 -20.34 -9.06
C TYR A 269 22.53 -19.66 -8.15
N GLN A 270 23.81 -19.97 -8.35
CA GLN A 270 24.93 -19.32 -7.64
C GLN A 270 24.97 -17.81 -7.90
N SER A 271 24.78 -17.40 -9.16
CA SER A 271 24.85 -15.98 -9.56
C SER A 271 23.76 -15.11 -8.92
N SER A 272 22.73 -15.72 -8.33
CA SER A 272 21.66 -15.02 -7.62
C SER A 272 22.05 -14.57 -6.21
N GLU A 273 23.18 -15.07 -5.67
CA GLU A 273 23.76 -14.56 -4.41
C GLU A 273 24.18 -13.09 -4.51
N ASN A 274 24.43 -12.55 -5.71
CA ASN A 274 24.82 -11.14 -5.89
C ASN A 274 23.69 -10.11 -5.70
N VAL A 275 22.51 -10.51 -5.20
CA VAL A 275 21.45 -9.57 -4.79
C VAL A 275 21.19 -9.63 -3.27
N LEU A 276 21.86 -10.52 -2.54
CA LEU A 276 21.76 -10.61 -1.08
C LEU A 276 23.16 -10.80 -0.51
N ASP A 277 23.84 -9.67 -0.28
CA ASP A 277 25.19 -9.57 0.30
C ASP A 277 25.52 -10.69 1.31
N GLU A 278 26.44 -11.56 0.91
CA GLU A 278 27.28 -12.32 1.83
C GLU A 278 28.08 -11.33 2.69
N LYS A 279 27.90 -11.42 4.02
CA LYS A 279 28.99 -11.16 4.95
C LYS A 279 29.18 -12.38 5.84
N ASP A 280 30.18 -13.16 5.43
CA ASP A 280 31.09 -13.99 6.21
C ASP A 280 30.57 -14.57 7.55
N TYR A 281 30.18 -15.84 7.50
CA TYR A 281 30.25 -16.71 8.67
C TYR A 281 31.66 -17.29 8.78
N ASN A 282 32.47 -16.75 9.70
CA ASN A 282 33.46 -17.59 10.38
C ASN A 282 33.75 -17.15 11.82
N THR A 283 33.36 -18.04 12.73
CA THR A 283 33.86 -18.33 14.09
C THR A 283 34.25 -17.19 15.06
N ASN A 284 33.43 -17.13 16.13
CA ASN A 284 33.79 -16.84 17.53
C ASN A 284 34.63 -15.60 17.81
N THR A 285 33.97 -14.45 17.96
CA THR A 285 33.96 -13.58 19.16
C THR A 285 33.23 -12.28 18.80
N GLU A 286 32.58 -11.66 19.79
CA GLU A 286 32.00 -10.30 19.73
C GLU A 286 30.50 -10.17 19.39
N GLU A 287 29.65 -10.87 20.16
CA GLU A 287 28.21 -10.58 20.37
C GLU A 287 27.90 -9.12 20.81
N ALA A 288 28.92 -8.29 21.06
CA ALA A 288 28.78 -6.88 21.38
C ALA A 288 28.86 -5.95 20.15
N ALA A 289 29.49 -6.38 19.05
CA ALA A 289 29.62 -5.58 17.83
C ALA A 289 28.40 -5.74 16.88
N GLU A 290 27.68 -6.87 16.99
CA GLU A 290 26.47 -7.17 16.20
C GLU A 290 25.26 -6.31 16.59
N LYS A 291 25.08 -6.00 17.88
CA LYS A 291 24.01 -5.10 18.36
C LYS A 291 24.16 -3.70 17.75
N ASP A 292 25.40 -3.22 17.70
CA ASP A 292 25.79 -1.90 17.22
C ASP A 292 25.68 -1.75 15.68
N ASN A 293 25.80 -2.85 14.93
CA ASN A 293 25.76 -2.83 13.46
C ASN A 293 24.35 -3.03 12.90
N LEU A 294 23.52 -3.85 13.56
CA LEU A 294 22.10 -3.98 13.24
C LEU A 294 21.32 -2.72 13.63
N GLU A 295 21.61 -2.13 14.80
CA GLU A 295 21.08 -0.82 15.18
C GLU A 295 21.51 0.25 14.17
N ARG A 296 22.78 0.31 13.76
CA ARG A 296 23.22 1.29 12.73
C ARG A 296 22.54 1.12 11.37
N ASN A 297 22.37 -0.11 10.89
CA ASN A 297 21.71 -0.36 9.59
C ASN A 297 20.20 -0.08 9.65
N PHE A 298 19.55 -0.42 10.77
CA PHE A 298 18.16 -0.08 11.01
C PHE A 298 17.97 1.44 11.16
N THR A 299 18.83 2.13 11.92
CA THR A 299 18.84 3.59 12.05
C THR A 299 19.08 4.28 10.71
N GLN A 300 20.02 3.81 9.88
CA GLN A 300 20.26 4.38 8.55
C GLN A 300 19.07 4.17 7.60
N HIS A 301 18.45 2.99 7.61
CA HIS A 301 17.24 2.75 6.82
C HIS A 301 16.08 3.64 7.28
N MET A 302 15.94 3.83 8.60
CA MET A 302 14.89 4.66 9.18
C MET A 302 15.14 6.16 8.96
N GLU A 303 16.39 6.63 9.00
CA GLU A 303 16.77 8.00 8.61
C GLU A 303 16.51 8.26 7.12
N LEU A 304 16.72 7.26 6.25
CA LEU A 304 16.38 7.35 4.84
C LEU A 304 14.87 7.45 4.62
N GLN A 305 14.07 6.72 5.39
CA GLN A 305 12.60 6.83 5.36
C GLN A 305 12.12 8.18 5.92
N LYS A 306 12.72 8.65 7.03
CA LYS A 306 12.49 9.99 7.58
C LYS A 306 12.79 11.08 6.55
N SER A 307 13.94 10.99 5.87
CA SER A 307 14.33 11.92 4.81
C SER A 307 13.34 11.95 3.65
N LYS A 308 12.77 10.79 3.25
CA LYS A 308 11.75 10.72 2.21
C LYS A 308 10.42 11.36 2.64
N VAL A 309 9.97 11.10 3.87
CA VAL A 309 8.74 11.68 4.41
C VAL A 309 8.88 13.19 4.60
N VAL A 310 10.00 13.65 5.14
CA VAL A 310 10.31 15.08 5.28
C VAL A 310 10.33 15.75 3.91
N LYS A 311 11.01 15.18 2.90
CA LYS A 311 11.01 15.74 1.54
C LYS A 311 9.61 15.82 0.92
N ALA A 312 8.77 14.79 1.13
CA ALA A 312 7.38 14.80 0.64
C ALA A 312 6.54 15.87 1.34
N LEU A 313 6.69 16.03 2.66
CA LEU A 313 6.06 17.12 3.41
C LEU A 313 6.55 18.50 2.96
N ASP A 314 7.85 18.63 2.67
CA ASP A 314 8.47 19.87 2.22
C ASP A 314 7.99 20.28 0.81
N GLU A 315 7.74 19.30 -0.07
CA GLU A 315 7.11 19.50 -1.38
C GLU A 315 5.64 19.93 -1.26
N GLU A 316 4.86 19.28 -0.38
CA GLU A 316 3.47 19.65 -0.09
C GLU A 316 3.39 21.05 0.55
N MET A 317 4.31 21.37 1.46
CA MET A 317 4.41 22.71 2.05
C MET A 317 4.72 23.78 0.99
N ARG A 318 5.65 23.52 0.06
CA ARG A 318 5.90 24.44 -1.07
C ARG A 318 4.67 24.61 -1.97
N TYR A 319 3.90 23.55 -2.15
CA TYR A 319 2.65 23.63 -2.92
C TYR A 319 1.61 24.50 -2.21
N ILE A 320 1.44 24.32 -0.90
CA ILE A 320 0.55 25.14 -0.07
C ILE A 320 1.02 26.60 -0.07
N ASP A 321 2.32 26.87 0.11
CA ASP A 321 2.86 28.22 0.14
C ASP A 321 2.66 28.95 -1.20
N LYS A 322 2.87 28.24 -2.32
CA LYS A 322 2.55 28.73 -3.65
C LYS A 322 1.06 29.02 -3.83
N PHE A 323 0.19 28.12 -3.38
CA PHE A 323 -1.26 28.29 -3.45
C PHE A 323 -1.75 29.49 -2.61
N MET A 324 -1.18 29.67 -1.41
CA MET A 324 -1.47 30.79 -0.52
C MET A 324 -0.98 32.11 -1.12
N THR A 325 0.17 32.11 -1.79
CA THR A 325 0.68 33.27 -2.55
C THR A 325 -0.25 33.62 -3.71
N GLU A 326 -0.73 32.65 -4.48
CA GLU A 326 -1.70 32.87 -5.56
C GLU A 326 -3.05 33.41 -5.06
N ILE A 327 -3.49 32.98 -3.87
CA ILE A 327 -4.67 33.55 -3.19
C ILE A 327 -4.41 34.99 -2.76
N ALA A 328 -3.23 35.28 -2.18
CA ALA A 328 -2.85 36.62 -1.74
C ALA A 328 -2.79 37.60 -2.92
N ASP A 329 -2.22 37.18 -4.06
CA ASP A 329 -2.15 38.00 -5.28
C ASP A 329 -3.55 38.28 -5.86
N LYS A 330 -4.41 37.26 -5.93
CA LYS A 330 -5.81 37.43 -6.35
C LYS A 330 -6.62 38.30 -5.39
N ALA A 331 -6.29 38.28 -4.09
CA ALA A 331 -6.91 39.15 -3.10
C ALA A 331 -6.43 40.61 -3.24
N LEU A 332 -5.15 40.83 -3.62
CA LEU A 332 -4.62 42.16 -3.90
C LEU A 332 -5.32 42.87 -5.07
N ASP A 333 -5.66 42.11 -6.12
CA ASP A 333 -6.39 42.62 -7.29
C ASP A 333 -7.83 43.08 -6.97
N LEU A 334 -8.41 42.69 -5.83
CA LEU A 334 -9.78 43.03 -5.43
C LEU A 334 -9.93 44.38 -4.67
N HIS A 335 -8.86 45.17 -4.54
CA HIS A 335 -8.87 46.60 -4.17
C HIS A 335 -9.72 47.02 -2.94
N LYS A 336 -9.30 46.65 -1.71
CA LYS A 336 -9.59 47.40 -0.45
C LYS A 336 -8.47 47.20 0.57
N SER A 337 -7.74 48.26 0.94
CA SER A 337 -6.53 48.18 1.77
C SER A 337 -6.72 47.51 3.14
N SER A 338 -7.89 47.64 3.79
CA SER A 338 -8.15 47.01 5.10
C SER A 338 -8.51 45.52 5.02
N VAL A 339 -9.01 45.04 3.87
CA VAL A 339 -9.30 43.62 3.63
C VAL A 339 -7.99 42.86 3.40
N ASN A 340 -7.01 43.50 2.75
CA ASN A 340 -5.73 42.88 2.43
C ASN A 340 -4.87 42.59 3.67
N GLU A 341 -4.90 43.45 4.71
CA GLU A 341 -4.22 43.17 5.98
C GLU A 341 -4.90 42.05 6.77
N THR A 342 -6.23 41.99 6.74
CA THR A 342 -6.99 40.94 7.42
C THR A 342 -6.80 39.58 6.72
N VAL A 343 -6.81 39.57 5.39
CA VAL A 343 -6.53 38.36 4.59
C VAL A 343 -5.10 37.90 4.81
N ARG A 344 -4.09 38.80 4.81
CA ARG A 344 -2.72 38.42 5.15
C ARG A 344 -2.60 37.83 6.55
N ALA A 345 -3.19 38.47 7.56
CA ALA A 345 -3.16 37.95 8.93
C ALA A 345 -3.81 36.56 9.04
N ILE A 346 -4.88 36.29 8.28
CA ILE A 346 -5.51 34.97 8.22
C ILE A 346 -4.60 33.95 7.52
N LEU A 347 -3.96 34.33 6.41
CA LEU A 347 -3.04 33.44 5.69
C LEU A 347 -1.81 33.10 6.53
N ASP A 348 -1.23 34.08 7.24
CA ASP A 348 -0.10 33.89 8.16
C ASP A 348 -0.50 32.96 9.32
N TYR A 349 -1.68 33.18 9.91
CA TYR A 349 -2.22 32.31 10.96
C TYR A 349 -2.38 30.85 10.49
N PHE A 350 -2.91 30.63 9.28
CA PHE A 350 -3.04 29.28 8.72
C PHE A 350 -1.68 28.66 8.40
N SER A 351 -0.72 29.43 7.90
CA SER A 351 0.66 28.97 7.69
C SER A 351 1.28 28.49 9.00
N ASP A 352 1.16 29.27 10.07
CA ASP A 352 1.73 28.92 11.38
C ASP A 352 1.04 27.71 11.99
N LEU A 353 -0.29 27.62 11.88
CA LEU A 353 -1.06 26.45 12.35
C LEU A 353 -0.69 25.17 11.59
N ILE A 354 -0.41 25.28 10.29
CA ILE A 354 0.06 24.14 9.48
C ILE A 354 1.46 23.71 9.90
N LYS A 355 2.38 24.66 10.14
CA LYS A 355 3.72 24.34 10.64
C LYS A 355 3.66 23.62 11.98
N GLU A 356 2.89 24.14 12.93
CA GLU A 356 2.72 23.55 14.26
C GLU A 356 2.11 22.13 14.18
N ALA A 357 1.11 21.93 13.30
CA ALA A 357 0.51 20.62 13.08
C ALA A 357 1.50 19.62 12.45
N VAL A 358 2.38 20.07 11.55
CA VAL A 358 3.43 19.24 10.95
C VAL A 358 4.49 18.89 11.99
N GLU A 359 4.97 19.84 12.78
CA GLU A 359 5.91 19.61 13.87
C GLU A 359 5.35 18.60 14.87
N THR A 360 4.10 18.77 15.29
CA THR A 360 3.41 17.84 16.20
C THR A 360 3.27 16.44 15.60
N ALA A 361 2.98 16.34 14.30
CA ALA A 361 2.87 15.04 13.61
C ALA A 361 4.24 14.36 13.48
N VAL A 362 5.30 15.13 13.29
CA VAL A 362 6.68 14.62 13.28
C VAL A 362 7.09 14.13 14.66
N GLU A 363 6.82 14.89 15.72
CA GLU A 363 7.09 14.50 17.11
C GLU A 363 6.31 13.24 17.50
N SER A 364 5.01 13.18 17.19
CA SER A 364 4.18 11.99 17.43
C SER A 364 4.69 10.77 16.68
N PHE A 365 5.20 10.95 15.46
CA PHE A 365 5.79 9.86 14.70
C PHE A 365 7.12 9.40 15.31
N GLU A 366 7.95 10.32 15.81
CA GLU A 366 9.19 10.00 16.53
C GLU A 366 8.93 9.24 17.84
N ASP A 367 7.89 9.60 18.59
CA ASP A 367 7.49 8.92 19.81
C ASP A 367 6.99 7.49 19.54
N ASP A 368 6.13 7.31 18.52
CA ASP A 368 5.68 5.99 18.08
C ASP A 368 6.85 5.12 17.61
N LEU A 369 7.84 5.73 16.95
CA LEU A 369 9.04 5.05 16.48
C LEU A 369 9.94 4.60 17.64
N ASN A 370 10.20 5.50 18.58
CA ASN A 370 10.99 5.19 19.78
C ASN A 370 10.31 4.11 20.63
N TYR A 371 8.98 4.10 20.68
CA TYR A 371 8.21 3.05 21.33
C TYR A 371 8.35 1.70 20.62
N GLN A 372 8.30 1.67 19.29
CA GLN A 372 8.52 0.43 18.52
C GLN A 372 9.94 -0.12 18.71
N VAL A 373 10.96 0.73 18.65
CA VAL A 373 12.36 0.34 18.88
C VAL A 373 12.55 -0.24 20.29
N ARG A 374 11.98 0.41 21.33
CA ARG A 374 12.04 -0.09 22.71
C ARG A 374 11.31 -1.42 22.88
N THR A 375 10.11 -1.55 22.33
CA THR A 375 9.30 -2.77 22.49
C THR A 375 9.86 -3.96 21.70
N GLU A 376 10.52 -3.74 20.57
CA GLU A 376 11.26 -4.79 19.87
C GLU A 376 12.54 -5.19 20.62
N GLY A 377 13.29 -4.20 21.14
CA GLY A 377 14.45 -4.44 22.01
C GLY A 377 14.11 -5.26 23.26
N GLU A 378 13.01 -4.93 23.94
CA GLU A 378 12.52 -5.66 25.12
C GLU A 378 12.02 -7.08 24.79
N LYS A 379 11.42 -7.28 23.61
CA LYS A 379 10.99 -8.61 23.14
C LYS A 379 12.18 -9.50 22.80
N THR A 380 13.24 -8.94 22.22
CA THR A 380 14.50 -9.66 22.00
C THR A 380 15.17 -10.02 23.33
N GLU A 381 15.25 -9.09 24.29
CA GLU A 381 15.85 -9.37 25.61
C GLU A 381 15.08 -10.44 26.41
N LYS A 382 13.75 -10.45 26.35
CA LYS A 382 12.94 -11.52 26.98
C LYS A 382 13.17 -12.91 26.38
N LYS A 383 13.28 -13.01 25.04
CA LYS A 383 13.56 -14.29 24.37
C LYS A 383 14.94 -14.84 24.74
N PHE A 384 15.93 -13.97 24.96
CA PHE A 384 17.26 -14.35 25.46
C PHE A 384 17.24 -14.77 26.94
N ALA A 385 16.48 -14.07 27.79
CA ALA A 385 16.39 -14.38 29.22
C ALA A 385 15.65 -15.69 29.53
N ASP A 386 14.67 -16.06 28.70
CA ASP A 386 13.88 -17.29 28.87
C ASP A 386 14.56 -18.55 28.29
N GLY A 387 15.78 -18.43 27.75
CA GLY A 387 16.55 -19.57 27.24
C GLY A 387 15.93 -20.26 26.02
N GLU A 388 14.94 -19.63 25.38
CA GLU A 388 14.41 -20.07 24.10
C GLU A 388 15.50 -19.84 23.04
N LYS A 389 16.19 -20.93 22.68
CA LYS A 389 17.03 -20.94 21.48
C LYS A 389 16.15 -20.55 20.29
N ILE A 390 16.43 -19.37 19.75
CA ILE A 390 15.93 -18.94 18.46
C ILE A 390 16.65 -19.82 17.43
N TYR A 391 15.97 -20.87 16.97
CA TYR A 391 16.41 -21.70 15.84
C TYR A 391 15.91 -21.13 14.52
#